data_AF-A0A2D4EJJ1-F1
#
_entry.id   AF-A0A2D4EJJ1-F1
#
_cell.length_a   1.000
_cell.length_b   1.000
_cell.length_c   1.000
_cell.angle_alpha   90.00
_cell.angle_beta   90.00
_cell.angle_gamma   90.00
#
_symmetry.space_group_name_H-M   'P 1'
#
loop_
_entity.id
_entity.type
_entity.pdbx_description
1 polymer ?
#
loop_
_entity_poly.entity_id
_entity_poly.type
_entity_poly.pdbx_seq_one_letter_code
_entity_poly.pdbx_strand_id
1 'polypeptide(L)'
;FQRELGEIPDSLVHNPSESLVAAWNRAASGALDQIAPLRPLRGGGSRRAPWFTEELREMKRQKRRLEQRWRASNSESDRTLLRAFIRTYLVVIRVAKCSH
;
A
#
# COMPACT_ATOMS: atom_id res chain seq x y z
N PHE A 1 -7.85 30.04 -13.34
CA PHE A 1 -8.69 28.83 -13.42
C PHE A 1 -9.89 28.95 -14.36
N GLN A 2 -10.49 30.13 -14.59
CA GLN A 2 -11.62 30.26 -15.54
C GLN A 2 -11.22 30.55 -17.01
N ARG A 3 -9.92 30.69 -17.33
CA ARG A 3 -9.46 31.07 -18.68
C ARG A 3 -9.06 29.89 -19.59
N GLU A 4 -9.10 28.65 -19.11
CA GLU A 4 -8.66 27.46 -19.88
C GLU A 4 -9.80 26.56 -20.38
N LEU A 5 -11.04 26.84 -20.00
CA LEU A 5 -12.18 26.18 -20.63
C LEU A 5 -12.64 27.10 -21.77
N GLY A 6 -12.23 26.76 -23.00
CA GLY A 6 -12.65 27.46 -24.21
C GLY A 6 -14.17 27.62 -24.29
N GLU A 7 -14.60 28.56 -25.14
CA GLU A 7 -16.02 28.92 -25.32
C GLU A 7 -16.91 27.67 -25.36
N ILE A 8 -17.95 27.67 -24.52
CA ILE A 8 -18.92 26.58 -24.45
C ILE A 8 -19.54 26.47 -25.85
N PRO A 9 -19.32 25.36 -26.57
CA PRO A 9 -19.71 25.29 -27.98
C PRO A 9 -21.24 25.34 -28.09
N ASP A 10 -21.78 26.26 -28.91
CA ASP A 10 -23.21 26.52 -29.13
C ASP A 10 -24.07 25.25 -29.35
N SER A 11 -23.44 24.15 -29.78
CA SER A 11 -23.99 22.80 -29.77
C SER A 11 -24.62 22.36 -28.43
N LEU A 12 -24.21 22.93 -27.28
CA LEU A 12 -24.76 22.65 -25.96
C LEU A 12 -26.14 23.28 -25.71
N VAL A 13 -26.53 24.28 -26.52
CA VAL A 13 -27.76 25.06 -26.31
C VAL A 13 -28.98 24.41 -26.98
N HIS A 14 -28.78 23.50 -27.95
CA HIS A 14 -29.87 22.93 -28.76
C HIS A 14 -29.89 21.40 -28.86
N ASN A 15 -29.05 20.68 -28.10
CA ASN A 15 -29.05 19.23 -28.12
C ASN A 15 -29.97 18.63 -27.05
N PRO A 16 -30.71 17.54 -27.35
CA PRO A 16 -31.40 16.79 -26.32
C PRO A 16 -30.38 16.32 -25.29
N SER A 17 -30.72 16.46 -24.01
CA SER A 17 -29.84 16.20 -22.85
C SER A 17 -29.01 14.91 -22.96
N GLU A 18 -29.56 13.88 -23.61
CA GLU A 18 -28.89 12.61 -23.88
C GLU A 18 -27.64 12.74 -24.75
N SER A 19 -27.66 13.58 -25.79
CA SER A 19 -26.51 13.79 -26.69
C SER A 19 -25.37 14.49 -25.95
N LEU A 20 -25.70 15.41 -25.04
CA LEU A 20 -24.70 16.07 -24.21
C LEU A 20 -24.04 15.08 -23.23
N VAL A 21 -24.86 14.28 -22.55
CA VAL A 21 -24.37 13.25 -21.62
C VAL A 21 -23.48 12.25 -22.35
N ALA A 22 -23.86 11.83 -23.56
CA ALA A 22 -23.06 10.93 -24.38
C ALA A 22 -21.70 11.54 -24.79
N ALA A 23 -21.68 12.80 -25.21
CA ALA A 23 -20.46 13.51 -25.56
C ALA A 23 -19.53 13.68 -24.35
N TRP A 24 -20.09 14.04 -23.19
CA TRP A 24 -19.35 14.16 -21.93
C TRP A 24 -18.75 12.83 -21.49
N ASN A 25 -19.55 11.76 -21.47
CA ASN A 25 -19.09 10.43 -21.08
C ASN A 25 -17.98 9.94 -21.99
N ARG A 26 -18.09 10.14 -23.30
CA ARG A 26 -17.03 9.78 -24.26
C ARG A 26 -15.73 10.54 -23.97
N ALA A 27 -15.80 11.84 -23.73
CA ALA A 27 -14.62 12.65 -23.41
C ALA A 27 -13.99 12.26 -22.07
N ALA A 28 -14.81 12.01 -21.04
CA ALA A 28 -14.37 11.59 -19.72
C ALA A 28 -13.69 10.21 -19.76
N SER A 29 -14.28 9.23 -20.45
CA SER A 29 -13.66 7.91 -20.63
C SER A 29 -12.33 8.00 -21.37
N GLY A 30 -12.27 8.76 -22.47
CA GLY A 30 -11.02 8.95 -23.21
C GLY A 30 -9.92 9.66 -22.40
N ALA A 31 -10.28 10.56 -21.49
CA ALA A 31 -9.33 11.18 -20.56
C ALA A 31 -8.87 10.19 -19.48
N LEU A 32 -9.80 9.38 -18.95
CA LEU A 32 -9.46 8.32 -18.00
C LEU A 32 -8.53 7.28 -18.62
N ASP A 33 -8.75 6.86 -19.86
CA ASP A 33 -7.90 5.89 -20.54
C ASP A 33 -6.48 6.44 -20.81
N GLN A 34 -6.32 7.77 -20.94
CA GLN A 34 -5.01 8.43 -21.07
C GLN A 34 -4.26 8.55 -19.75
N ILE A 35 -4.99 8.78 -18.65
CA ILE A 35 -4.41 8.96 -17.31
C ILE A 35 -4.21 7.61 -16.60
N ALA A 36 -5.10 6.65 -16.85
CA ALA A 36 -5.01 5.32 -16.30
C ALA A 36 -3.80 4.61 -16.91
N PRO A 37 -2.90 4.04 -16.09
CA PRO A 37 -1.81 3.26 -16.62
C PRO A 37 -2.38 2.07 -17.40
N LEU A 38 -2.10 2.00 -18.72
CA LEU A 38 -2.44 0.87 -19.61
C LEU A 38 -1.86 -0.48 -19.16
N ARG A 39 -1.00 -0.47 -18.15
CA ARG A 39 -0.37 -1.66 -17.58
C ARG A 39 -1.15 -2.04 -16.32
N PRO A 40 -1.55 -3.31 -16.18
CA PRO A 40 -2.00 -3.82 -14.89
C PRO A 40 -0.96 -3.39 -13.85
N LEU A 41 -1.40 -2.73 -12.78
CA LEU A 41 -0.60 -2.60 -11.57
C LEU A 41 -0.05 -3.99 -11.34
N ARG A 42 1.26 -4.19 -11.53
CA ARG A 42 1.92 -5.45 -11.21
C ARG A 42 1.66 -5.60 -9.73
N GLY A 43 0.58 -6.30 -9.38
CA GLY A 43 0.11 -6.47 -8.02
C GLY A 43 1.34 -6.95 -7.31
N GLY A 44 1.88 -6.08 -6.45
CA GLY A 44 3.25 -6.16 -5.98
C GLY A 44 3.44 -7.56 -5.46
N GLY A 45 3.99 -8.42 -6.33
CA GLY A 45 4.03 -9.84 -6.08
C GLY A 45 4.87 -9.87 -4.84
N SER A 46 4.24 -10.19 -3.70
CA SER A 46 4.92 -10.34 -2.43
C SER A 46 6.16 -11.12 -2.81
N ARG A 47 7.34 -10.47 -2.76
CA ARG A 47 8.59 -11.15 -3.04
C ARG A 47 8.55 -12.22 -1.98
N ARG A 48 8.14 -13.44 -2.36
CA ARG A 48 7.92 -14.53 -1.44
C ARG A 48 9.31 -14.75 -0.92
N ALA A 49 9.62 -14.15 0.23
CA ALA A 49 10.87 -14.34 0.92
C ALA A 49 10.72 -15.75 1.49
N PRO A 50 11.24 -16.78 0.82
CA PRO A 50 10.96 -18.16 1.20
C PRO A 50 11.57 -18.42 2.58
N TRP A 51 12.68 -17.71 2.87
CA TRP A 51 13.32 -17.62 4.17
C TRP A 51 12.48 -16.96 5.26
N PHE A 52 11.41 -16.22 4.94
CA PHE A 52 10.55 -15.55 5.92
C PHE A 52 9.32 -16.41 6.26
N THR A 53 9.62 -17.49 6.97
CA THR A 53 8.69 -18.53 7.43
C THR A 53 7.63 -17.99 8.41
N GLU A 54 6.58 -18.77 8.66
CA GLU A 54 5.53 -18.39 9.61
C GLU A 54 6.07 -18.26 11.05
N GLU A 55 7.06 -19.08 11.43
CA GLU A 55 7.75 -18.96 12.71
C GLU A 55 8.39 -17.58 12.90
N LEU A 56 9.11 -17.09 11.89
CA LEU A 56 9.70 -15.75 11.92
C LEU A 56 8.64 -14.63 11.96
N ARG A 57 7.47 -14.85 11.35
CA ARG A 57 6.34 -13.90 11.46
C ARG A 57 5.79 -13.85 12.87
N GLU A 58 5.62 -15.00 13.51
CA GLU A 58 5.17 -15.04 14.89
C GLU A 58 6.22 -14.43 15.82
N MET A 59 7.51 -14.73 15.65
CA MET A 59 8.58 -14.06 16.40
C MET A 59 8.54 -12.53 16.22
N LYS A 60 8.30 -12.04 15.00
CA LYS A 60 8.15 -10.60 14.73
C LYS A 60 6.93 -10.00 15.45
N ARG A 61 5.80 -10.71 15.50
CA ARG A 61 4.60 -10.29 16.25
C ARG A 61 4.87 -10.27 17.76
N GLN A 62 5.52 -11.30 18.28
CA GLN A 62 5.91 -11.39 19.70
C GLN A 62 6.87 -10.26 20.10
N LYS A 63 7.87 -9.95 19.26
CA LYS A 63 8.73 -8.76 19.46
C LYS A 63 7.88 -7.51 19.63
N ARG A 64 6.88 -7.29 18.76
CA ARG A 64 6.02 -6.10 18.82
C ARG A 64 5.19 -6.06 20.10
N ARG A 65 4.66 -7.20 20.55
CA ARG A 65 3.94 -7.31 21.83
C ARG A 65 4.82 -6.96 23.02
N LEU A 66 6.06 -7.47 23.07
CA LEU A 66 7.04 -7.14 24.10
C LEU A 66 7.41 -5.65 24.08
N GLU A 67 7.58 -5.08 22.89
CA GLU A 67 7.86 -3.66 22.71
C GLU A 67 6.69 -2.78 23.20
N GLN A 68 5.45 -3.18 22.91
CA GLN A 68 4.25 -2.51 23.42
C GLN A 68 4.14 -2.64 24.95
N ARG A 69 4.41 -3.82 25.50
CA ARG A 69 4.41 -4.06 26.95
C ARG A 69 5.43 -3.18 27.66
N TRP A 70 6.68 -3.14 27.17
CA TRP A 70 7.71 -2.26 27.73
C TRP A 70 7.33 -0.78 27.62
N ARG A 71 6.73 -0.34 26.49
CA ARG A 71 6.26 1.05 26.38
C ARG A 71 5.14 1.38 27.36
N ALA A 72 4.28 0.42 27.69
CA ALA A 72 3.19 0.62 28.64
C ALA A 72 3.67 0.60 30.09
N SER A 73 4.59 -0.31 30.44
CA SER A 73 5.07 -0.47 31.81
C SER A 73 6.26 0.41 32.17
N ASN A 74 7.06 0.83 31.17
CA ASN A 74 8.37 1.46 31.29
C ASN A 74 9.33 0.73 32.27
N SER A 75 9.13 -0.58 32.47
CA SER A 75 9.94 -1.37 33.39
C SER A 75 11.25 -1.87 32.78
N GLU A 76 12.33 -1.86 33.56
CA GLU A 76 13.62 -2.43 33.15
C GLU A 76 13.58 -3.95 32.99
N SER A 77 12.67 -4.64 33.69
CA SER A 77 12.46 -6.08 33.49
C SER A 77 11.93 -6.39 32.10
N ASP A 78 10.90 -5.66 31.66
CA ASP A 78 10.31 -5.78 30.31
C ASP A 78 11.31 -5.34 29.23
N ARG A 79 12.13 -4.32 29.51
CA ARG A 79 13.23 -3.89 28.63
C ARG A 79 14.28 -4.98 28.44
N THR A 80 14.65 -5.67 29.52
CA THR A 80 15.62 -6.77 29.49
C THR A 80 15.07 -7.96 28.72
N LEU A 81 13.80 -8.31 28.95
CA LEU A 81 13.10 -9.36 28.21
C LEU A 81 13.04 -9.06 26.71
N LEU A 82 12.68 -7.83 26.33
CA LEU A 82 12.68 -7.39 24.93
C LEU A 82 14.06 -7.50 24.29
N ARG A 83 15.12 -7.07 24.99
CA ARG A 83 16.51 -7.15 24.49
C ARG A 83 16.95 -8.59 24.28
N ALA A 84 16.68 -9.48 25.23
CA ALA A 84 16.97 -10.91 25.10
C ALA A 84 16.25 -11.50 23.89
N PHE A 85 14.94 -11.20 23.76
CA PHE A 85 14.14 -11.68 22.63
C PHE A 85 14.66 -11.18 21.27
N ILE A 86 15.06 -9.90 21.17
CA ILE A 86 15.63 -9.33 19.95
C ILE A 86 16.90 -10.07 19.54
N ARG A 87 17.79 -10.42 20.48
CA ARG A 87 19.02 -11.17 20.18
C ARG A 87 18.70 -12.53 19.56
N THR A 88 17.80 -13.30 20.18
CA THR A 88 17.37 -14.60 19.66
C THR A 88 16.75 -14.46 18.26
N TYR A 89 15.82 -13.52 18.09
CA TYR A 89 15.18 -13.26 16.80
C TYR A 89 16.18 -12.93 15.68
N LEU A 90 17.22 -12.13 15.96
CA LEU A 90 18.25 -11.80 14.98
C LEU A 90 19.09 -13.01 14.58
N VAL A 91 19.40 -13.91 15.51
CA VAL A 91 20.09 -15.18 15.21
C VAL A 91 19.24 -16.05 14.29
N VAL A 92 17.94 -16.22 14.60
CA VAL A 92 17.03 -17.02 13.77
C VAL A 92 16.89 -16.43 12.37
N ILE A 93 16.77 -15.10 12.23
CA ILE A 93 16.77 -14.44 10.91
C ILE A 93 18.07 -14.73 10.15
N ARG A 94 19.22 -14.64 10.83
CA ARG A 94 20.52 -14.89 10.18
C ARG A 94 20.58 -16.31 9.64
N VAL A 95 20.19 -17.29 10.44
CA VAL A 95 20.14 -18.71 10.03
C VAL A 95 19.19 -18.90 8.86
N ALA A 96 17.95 -18.41 8.96
CA ALA A 96 16.96 -18.57 7.89
C ALA A 96 17.41 -17.95 6.56
N LYS A 97 18.12 -16.82 6.60
CA LYS A 97 18.70 -16.19 5.41
C LYS A 97 19.89 -16.94 4.83
N CYS A 98 20.61 -17.74 5.61
CA CYS A 98 21.73 -18.56 5.14
C CYS A 98 21.27 -19.93 4.59
N SER A 99 20.09 -20.39 4.97
CA SER A 99 19.51 -21.66 4.52
C SER A 99 18.78 -21.60 3.17
N HIS A 100 18.76 -20.43 2.51
CA HIS A 100 18.13 -20.17 1.22
C HIS A 100 19.08 -19.39 0.31
#